data_AF-A0A1E3WLA4-F1
#
_entry.id   AF-A0A1E3WLA4-F1
#
_cell.length_a   1.000
_cell.length_b   1.000
_cell.length_c   1.000
_cell.angle_alpha   90.00
_cell.angle_beta   90.00
_cell.angle_gamma   90.00
#
_symmetry.space_group_name_H-M   'P 1'
#
loop_
_entity.id
_entity.type
_entity.pdbx_description
1 polymer ?
#
loop_
_entity_poly.entity_id
_entity_poly.type
_entity_poly.pdbx_seq_one_letter_code
_entity_poly.pdbx_strand_id
1 'polypeptide(L)'
;MKFQVSTGLKSIIGKDLITDDFVAIFELVKNSFDAYADNVEITFLEDEIVISDNGKGMSYDDLVNKWLFVAYSAKADDSEDVSLSKDYRANLRAKRAHYAGNKGVGRFSCDRLGRDLVIQTKSDKCEKVHQIALSWDDFELNQKNKFDSVNVAYREANDFDCPDESRLKVKNSGTILVLKHLRDKDSWSRYKLMRLKSALAKLIDPFGMKNDFDVIISAPNELNKDKENLSNVSKGSVDSDSPYIDVVNGKVRNLVFDKISGKTTRIKVNISKDGNYIETTLIDRGELVYKIREKNNYNLLSKADVNIEIYYMNTAAKHNFTRAMGIPSAEGSPHNFPKAQPCLNRF
;
A
#
# COMPACT_ATOMS: atom_id res chain seq x y z
N MET A 1 8.34 -34.59 28.44
CA MET A 1 8.35 -33.13 28.71
C MET A 1 8.08 -32.40 27.40
N LYS A 2 7.38 -31.26 27.43
CA LYS A 2 7.06 -30.45 26.24
C LYS A 2 7.49 -29.01 26.48
N PHE A 3 7.99 -28.33 25.43
CA PHE A 3 8.24 -26.90 25.48
C PHE A 3 6.96 -26.12 25.78
N GLN A 4 7.10 -24.98 26.43
CA GLN A 4 6.01 -24.05 26.72
C GLN A 4 6.31 -22.69 26.11
N VAL A 5 5.28 -22.02 25.63
CA VAL A 5 5.38 -20.69 25.03
C VAL A 5 4.77 -19.69 26.00
N SER A 6 5.59 -18.78 26.51
CA SER A 6 5.18 -17.68 27.38
C SER A 6 4.43 -16.59 26.60
N THR A 7 3.50 -15.89 27.24
CA THR A 7 2.87 -14.68 26.69
C THR A 7 3.88 -13.59 26.32
N GLY A 8 5.08 -13.60 26.93
CA GLY A 8 6.19 -12.68 26.59
C GLY A 8 6.66 -12.79 25.14
N LEU A 9 6.37 -13.90 24.44
CA LEU A 9 6.61 -14.03 23.01
C LEU A 9 5.92 -12.90 22.22
N LYS A 10 4.76 -12.41 22.68
CA LYS A 10 4.00 -11.31 22.05
C LYS A 10 4.87 -10.07 21.85
N SER A 11 5.58 -9.63 22.89
CA SER A 11 6.41 -8.43 22.83
C SER A 11 7.56 -8.58 21.83
N ILE A 12 8.21 -9.75 21.84
CA ILE A 12 9.33 -10.08 20.96
C ILE A 12 8.91 -10.02 19.49
N ILE A 13 7.75 -10.59 19.14
CA ILE A 13 7.29 -10.64 17.73
C ILE A 13 6.45 -9.44 17.30
N GLY A 14 5.96 -8.65 18.26
CA GLY A 14 5.21 -7.42 18.04
C GLY A 14 6.08 -6.19 18.19
N LYS A 15 5.87 -5.44 19.28
CA LYS A 15 6.50 -4.12 19.49
C LYS A 15 8.03 -4.10 19.44
N ASP A 16 8.71 -5.18 19.83
CA ASP A 16 10.18 -5.23 19.85
C ASP A 16 10.75 -5.51 18.45
N LEU A 17 10.02 -6.26 17.61
CA LEU A 17 10.44 -6.54 16.24
C LEU A 17 10.09 -5.38 15.29
N ILE A 18 8.90 -4.79 15.46
CA ILE A 18 8.38 -3.75 14.57
C ILE A 18 8.47 -2.42 15.31
N THR A 19 9.61 -1.74 15.20
CA THR A 19 9.89 -0.54 16.01
C THR A 19 9.41 0.77 15.36
N ASP A 20 9.10 0.76 14.06
CA ASP A 20 8.71 1.94 13.29
C ASP A 20 7.22 1.90 12.87
N ASP A 21 6.48 2.97 13.15
CA ASP A 21 5.04 3.06 12.87
C ASP A 21 4.72 3.06 11.38
N PHE A 22 5.60 3.62 10.54
CA PHE A 22 5.41 3.59 9.09
C PHE A 22 5.60 2.19 8.54
N VAL A 23 6.54 1.42 9.09
CA VAL A 23 6.72 0.00 8.78
C VAL A 23 5.48 -0.80 9.23
N ALA A 24 4.93 -0.51 10.42
CA ALA A 24 3.72 -1.16 10.90
C ALA A 24 2.53 -0.92 9.95
N ILE A 25 2.23 0.34 9.61
CA ILE A 25 1.17 0.68 8.65
C ILE A 25 1.45 0.06 7.27
N PHE A 26 2.70 0.05 6.84
CA PHE A 26 3.10 -0.54 5.56
C PHE A 26 2.78 -2.03 5.47
N GLU A 27 3.12 -2.81 6.50
CA GLU A 27 2.84 -4.25 6.50
C GLU A 27 1.33 -4.52 6.52
N LEU A 28 0.54 -3.67 7.19
CA LEU A 28 -0.92 -3.77 7.16
C LEU A 28 -1.51 -3.45 5.78
N VAL A 29 -1.05 -2.38 5.12
CA VAL A 29 -1.43 -2.05 3.73
C VAL A 29 -1.04 -3.16 2.74
N LYS A 30 0.11 -3.79 2.96
CA LYS A 30 0.57 -4.93 2.15
C LYS A 30 -0.32 -6.15 2.34
N ASN A 31 -0.85 -6.40 3.53
CA ASN A 31 -1.81 -7.48 3.74
C ASN A 31 -3.08 -7.28 2.92
N SER A 32 -3.58 -6.04 2.81
CA SER A 32 -4.71 -5.71 1.94
C SER A 32 -4.40 -5.97 0.46
N PHE A 33 -3.19 -5.64 0.01
CA PHE A 33 -2.74 -5.97 -1.35
C PHE A 33 -2.65 -7.49 -1.58
N ASP A 34 -2.05 -8.23 -0.64
CA ASP A 34 -1.94 -9.70 -0.71
C ASP A 34 -3.34 -10.39 -0.61
N ALA A 35 -4.34 -9.68 -0.08
CA ALA A 35 -5.75 -10.08 -0.06
C ALA A 35 -6.49 -9.74 -1.37
N TYR A 36 -5.78 -9.27 -2.40
CA TYR A 36 -6.34 -8.85 -3.69
C TYR A 36 -7.40 -7.75 -3.57
N ALA A 37 -7.23 -6.84 -2.60
CA ALA A 37 -8.07 -5.65 -2.52
C ALA A 37 -7.79 -4.71 -3.69
N ASP A 38 -8.83 -4.00 -4.14
CA ASP A 38 -8.68 -2.87 -5.07
C ASP A 38 -8.43 -1.56 -4.33
N ASN A 39 -8.92 -1.45 -3.10
CA ASN A 39 -8.87 -0.24 -2.29
C ASN A 39 -8.53 -0.60 -0.84
N VAL A 40 -7.63 0.20 -0.27
CA VAL A 40 -7.41 0.26 1.17
C VAL A 40 -7.51 1.70 1.64
N GLU A 41 -8.23 1.92 2.73
CA GLU A 41 -8.32 3.21 3.40
C GLU A 41 -7.71 3.13 4.81
N ILE A 42 -6.87 4.11 5.13
CA ILE A 42 -6.31 4.32 6.45
C ILE A 42 -6.96 5.58 7.04
N THR A 43 -7.82 5.39 8.04
CA THR A 43 -8.54 6.45 8.74
C THR A 43 -7.85 6.73 10.08
N PHE A 44 -7.40 7.96 10.27
CA PHE A 44 -6.80 8.45 11.52
C PHE A 44 -7.83 9.26 12.30
N LEU A 45 -8.22 8.76 13.46
CA LEU A 45 -9.09 9.42 14.43
C LEU A 45 -8.25 9.83 15.66
N GLU A 46 -8.88 10.36 16.71
CA GLU A 46 -8.16 10.95 17.85
C GLU A 46 -7.32 9.93 18.64
N ASP A 47 -7.86 8.74 18.90
CA ASP A 47 -7.16 7.65 19.62
C ASP A 47 -7.40 6.29 18.94
N GLU A 48 -7.67 6.33 17.64
CA GLU A 48 -7.93 5.14 16.84
C GLU A 48 -7.31 5.28 15.44
N ILE A 49 -6.81 4.16 14.92
CA ILE A 49 -6.46 4.02 13.51
C ILE A 49 -7.32 2.89 12.95
N VAL A 50 -8.01 3.15 11.85
CA VAL A 50 -8.82 2.16 11.16
C VAL A 50 -8.22 1.88 9.79
N ILE A 51 -7.93 0.62 9.51
CA ILE A 51 -7.47 0.18 8.18
C ILE A 51 -8.55 -0.71 7.60
N SER A 52 -9.17 -0.27 6.51
CA SER A 52 -10.26 -0.99 5.84
C SER A 52 -9.83 -1.35 4.43
N ASP A 53 -10.07 -2.59 4.00
CA ASP A 53 -9.88 -3.02 2.62
C ASP A 53 -11.10 -3.78 2.09
N ASN A 54 -11.24 -3.78 0.77
CA ASN A 54 -12.29 -4.52 0.05
C ASN A 54 -11.77 -5.83 -0.57
N GLY A 55 -10.75 -6.45 0.04
CA GLY A 55 -10.17 -7.70 -0.46
C GLY A 55 -11.04 -8.93 -0.25
N LYS A 56 -10.43 -10.10 -0.38
CA LYS A 56 -11.10 -11.41 -0.23
C LYS A 56 -11.67 -11.66 1.17
N GLY A 57 -11.21 -10.94 2.19
CA GLY A 57 -11.59 -11.16 3.59
C GLY A 57 -11.19 -12.54 4.12
N MET A 58 -11.77 -12.93 5.25
CA MET A 58 -11.49 -14.19 5.93
C MET A 58 -12.80 -14.84 6.40
N SER A 59 -12.85 -16.17 6.36
CA SER A 59 -13.87 -16.97 7.06
C SER A 59 -13.52 -17.13 8.54
N TYR A 60 -14.44 -17.68 9.34
CA TYR A 60 -14.15 -18.11 10.71
C TYR A 60 -12.92 -19.03 10.78
N ASP A 61 -12.84 -20.01 9.88
CA ASP A 61 -11.72 -20.96 9.84
C ASP A 61 -10.40 -20.27 9.49
N ASP A 62 -10.43 -19.28 8.60
CA ASP A 62 -9.24 -18.47 8.30
C ASP A 62 -8.80 -17.65 9.52
N LEU A 63 -9.75 -17.05 10.26
CA LEU A 63 -9.44 -16.32 11.49
C LEU A 63 -8.76 -17.22 12.52
N VAL A 64 -9.32 -18.40 12.79
CA VAL A 64 -8.81 -19.32 13.82
C VAL A 64 -7.50 -19.96 13.37
N ASN A 65 -7.48 -20.55 12.18
CA ASN A 65 -6.39 -21.43 11.75
C ASN A 65 -5.26 -20.69 11.04
N LYS A 66 -5.48 -19.45 10.58
CA LYS A 66 -4.44 -18.66 9.88
C LYS A 66 -4.07 -17.41 10.66
N TRP A 67 -5.05 -16.61 11.08
CA TRP A 67 -4.77 -15.32 11.73
C TRP A 67 -4.35 -15.47 13.20
N LEU A 68 -5.14 -16.17 14.01
CA LEU A 68 -4.85 -16.39 15.43
C LEU A 68 -3.73 -17.43 15.66
N PHE A 69 -3.42 -18.24 14.67
CA PHE A 69 -2.32 -19.20 14.75
C PHE A 69 -0.97 -18.51 14.54
N VAL A 70 -0.28 -18.15 15.62
CA VAL A 70 0.99 -17.40 15.61
C VAL A 70 2.11 -18.12 14.85
N ALA A 71 2.93 -17.37 14.11
CA ALA A 71 4.04 -17.85 13.28
C ALA A 71 3.64 -18.79 12.12
N TYR A 72 2.34 -19.02 11.90
CA TYR A 72 1.88 -19.64 10.66
C TYR A 72 1.87 -18.64 9.51
N SER A 73 2.40 -19.10 8.38
CA SER A 73 2.39 -18.42 7.10
C SER A 73 1.85 -19.40 6.06
N ALA A 74 0.63 -19.14 5.56
CA ALA A 74 0.04 -19.91 4.46
C ALA A 74 0.95 -19.95 3.21
N LYS A 75 1.84 -18.95 3.05
CA LYS A 75 2.86 -18.87 1.99
C LYS A 75 4.02 -19.87 2.13
N ALA A 76 4.16 -20.56 3.26
CA ALA A 76 5.17 -21.57 3.48
C ALA A 76 4.68 -23.00 3.19
N ASP A 77 3.36 -23.18 3.03
CA ASP A 77 2.68 -24.48 2.90
C ASP A 77 1.89 -24.59 1.58
N ASP A 78 2.19 -23.72 0.59
CA ASP A 78 1.57 -23.66 -0.75
C ASP A 78 0.02 -23.60 -0.77
N SER A 79 -0.61 -23.22 0.35
CA SER A 79 -2.07 -23.14 0.49
C SER A 79 -2.68 -21.79 0.08
N GLU A 80 -1.90 -20.91 -0.56
CA GLU A 80 -2.38 -19.69 -1.22
C GLU A 80 -2.33 -19.85 -2.73
N ASP A 81 -3.31 -19.28 -3.44
CA ASP A 81 -3.25 -19.10 -4.89
C ASP A 81 -1.97 -18.36 -5.26
N VAL A 82 -1.09 -19.07 -5.98
CA VAL A 82 0.24 -18.60 -6.39
C VAL A 82 0.08 -17.51 -7.45
N SER A 83 0.02 -16.25 -7.03
CA SER A 83 0.43 -15.15 -7.90
C SER A 83 0.98 -13.98 -7.08
N LEU A 84 2.29 -13.75 -7.16
CA LEU A 84 2.90 -12.50 -6.76
C LEU A 84 3.54 -11.88 -7.99
N SER A 85 3.04 -10.71 -8.38
CA SER A 85 3.74 -9.80 -9.27
C SER A 85 5.09 -9.44 -8.64
N LYS A 86 6.16 -9.90 -9.29
CA LYS A 86 7.46 -10.14 -8.65
C LYS A 86 8.43 -8.95 -8.67
N ASP A 87 8.20 -7.90 -9.45
CA ASP A 87 9.39 -7.19 -9.95
C ASP A 87 9.64 -5.78 -9.37
N TYR A 88 8.63 -4.93 -9.14
CA TYR A 88 8.89 -3.56 -8.66
C TYR A 88 9.13 -3.47 -7.15
N ARG A 89 8.26 -4.09 -6.35
CA ARG A 89 8.30 -3.99 -4.88
C ARG A 89 9.38 -4.87 -4.27
N ALA A 90 9.88 -5.89 -4.97
CA ALA A 90 10.94 -6.77 -4.48
C ALA A 90 12.28 -6.04 -4.30
N ASN A 91 12.62 -5.10 -5.19
CA ASN A 91 13.83 -4.28 -5.06
C ASN A 91 13.72 -3.24 -3.92
N LEU A 92 12.53 -2.67 -3.70
CA LEU A 92 12.25 -1.82 -2.53
C LEU A 92 12.28 -2.63 -1.22
N ARG A 93 11.82 -3.89 -1.26
CA ARG A 93 11.96 -4.85 -0.17
C ARG A 93 13.43 -5.13 0.12
N ALA A 94 14.28 -5.42 -0.87
CA ALA A 94 15.69 -5.73 -0.66
C ALA A 94 16.47 -4.60 0.06
N LYS A 95 16.21 -3.33 -0.28
CA LYS A 95 16.84 -2.17 0.40
C LYS A 95 16.30 -1.90 1.81
N ARG A 96 15.12 -2.42 2.17
CA ARG A 96 14.51 -2.28 3.52
C ARG A 96 14.40 -3.61 4.28
N ALA A 97 14.86 -4.71 3.70
CA ALA A 97 14.83 -6.06 4.25
C ALA A 97 15.71 -6.19 5.50
N HIS A 98 16.62 -5.24 5.71
CA HIS A 98 17.36 -5.11 6.97
C HIS A 98 16.45 -4.85 8.20
N TYR A 99 15.16 -4.55 8.01
CA TYR A 99 14.22 -4.24 9.10
C TYR A 99 13.06 -5.23 9.27
N ALA A 100 12.95 -6.30 8.47
CA ALA A 100 11.82 -7.23 8.58
C ALA A 100 12.19 -8.66 8.19
N GLY A 101 12.94 -9.33 9.07
CA GLY A 101 12.96 -10.78 9.11
C GLY A 101 11.74 -11.25 9.92
N ASN A 102 10.73 -11.81 9.24
CA ASN A 102 9.96 -13.00 9.65
C ASN A 102 8.60 -13.04 8.93
N LYS A 103 8.37 -14.13 8.18
CA LYS A 103 7.06 -14.45 7.59
C LYS A 103 6.09 -14.80 8.73
N GLY A 104 4.82 -14.39 8.64
CA GLY A 104 3.78 -14.79 9.60
C GLY A 104 3.70 -13.97 10.91
N VAL A 105 4.45 -12.87 11.05
CA VAL A 105 4.35 -11.96 12.23
C VAL A 105 3.89 -10.55 11.89
N GLY A 106 3.73 -10.19 10.61
CA GLY A 106 3.28 -8.85 10.18
C GLY A 106 1.90 -8.42 10.71
N ARG A 107 1.10 -9.37 11.25
CA ARG A 107 -0.15 -9.10 11.98
C ARG A 107 0.04 -8.43 13.34
N PHE A 108 1.21 -8.62 13.96
CA PHE A 108 1.56 -7.95 15.20
C PHE A 108 1.99 -6.48 15.00
N SER A 109 2.02 -5.99 13.75
CA SER A 109 2.06 -4.55 13.46
C SER A 109 0.95 -3.79 14.19
N CYS A 110 -0.18 -4.45 14.48
CA CYS A 110 -1.26 -3.86 15.26
C CYS A 110 -0.85 -3.55 16.73
N ASP A 111 -0.06 -4.40 17.39
CA ASP A 111 0.42 -4.20 18.78
C ASP A 111 1.37 -2.99 18.90
N ARG A 112 2.10 -2.68 17.81
CA ARG A 112 2.99 -1.51 17.77
C ARG A 112 2.21 -0.20 17.80
N LEU A 113 1.04 -0.17 17.18
CA LEU A 113 0.25 1.04 16.95
C LEU A 113 -0.80 1.26 18.03
N GLY A 114 -1.52 0.21 18.46
CA GLY A 114 -2.61 0.29 19.44
C GLY A 114 -2.49 -0.78 20.52
N ARG A 115 -3.14 -0.54 21.67
CA ARG A 115 -3.23 -1.50 22.77
C ARG A 115 -4.32 -2.53 22.55
N ASP A 116 -5.38 -2.14 21.85
CA ASP A 116 -6.48 -3.03 21.52
C ASP A 116 -6.66 -3.15 20.02
N LEU A 117 -7.10 -4.34 19.59
CA LEU A 117 -7.40 -4.62 18.20
C LEU A 117 -8.80 -5.22 18.11
N VAL A 118 -9.62 -4.61 17.26
CA VAL A 118 -10.85 -5.22 16.77
C VAL A 118 -10.68 -5.52 15.28
N ILE A 119 -10.96 -6.75 14.89
CA ILE A 119 -10.97 -7.17 13.48
C ILE A 119 -12.39 -7.49 13.10
N GLN A 120 -12.84 -6.94 11.98
CA GLN A 120 -14.06 -7.35 11.31
C GLN A 120 -13.68 -7.88 9.93
N THR A 121 -14.19 -9.04 9.54
CA THR A 121 -13.84 -9.62 8.25
C THR A 121 -14.98 -10.50 7.74
N LYS A 122 -15.11 -10.54 6.42
CA LYS A 122 -16.12 -11.33 5.73
C LYS A 122 -15.54 -11.76 4.40
N SER A 123 -15.54 -13.06 4.12
CA SER A 123 -15.30 -13.54 2.76
C SER A 123 -16.58 -13.46 1.93
N ASP A 124 -16.43 -13.42 0.61
CA ASP A 124 -17.54 -13.46 -0.35
C ASP A 124 -18.44 -14.70 -0.19
N LYS A 125 -17.91 -15.78 0.40
CA LYS A 125 -18.63 -17.03 0.70
C LYS A 125 -19.36 -17.02 2.04
N CYS A 126 -19.15 -16.01 2.87
CA CYS A 126 -19.75 -15.91 4.19
C CYS A 126 -20.98 -15.00 4.16
N GLU A 127 -22.03 -15.33 4.93
CA GLU A 127 -23.19 -14.44 5.08
C GLU A 127 -22.97 -13.36 6.13
N LYS A 128 -22.32 -13.73 7.25
CA LYS A 128 -22.06 -12.85 8.40
C LYS A 128 -20.64 -12.28 8.36
N VAL A 129 -20.49 -11.13 8.99
CA VAL A 129 -19.19 -10.56 9.35
C VAL A 129 -18.71 -11.24 10.64
N HIS A 130 -17.52 -11.80 10.60
CA HIS A 130 -16.84 -12.33 11.77
C HIS A 130 -16.06 -11.21 12.45
N GLN A 131 -16.22 -11.08 13.76
CA GLN A 131 -15.54 -10.08 14.54
C GLN A 131 -14.79 -10.70 15.72
N ILE A 132 -13.52 -10.31 15.85
CA ILE A 132 -12.73 -10.59 17.04
C ILE A 132 -12.27 -9.32 17.71
N ALA A 133 -12.17 -9.35 19.03
CA ALA A 133 -11.60 -8.27 19.84
C ALA A 133 -10.59 -8.85 20.83
N LEU A 134 -9.43 -8.22 20.94
CA LEU A 134 -8.38 -8.60 21.88
C LEU A 134 -7.65 -7.37 22.42
N SER A 135 -7.23 -7.45 23.68
CA SER A 135 -6.29 -6.51 24.25
C SER A 135 -4.89 -7.10 24.23
N TRP A 136 -3.94 -6.37 23.65
CA TRP A 136 -2.53 -6.77 23.67
C TRP A 136 -1.95 -6.71 25.09
N ASP A 137 -2.56 -5.94 25.98
CA ASP A 137 -2.12 -5.79 27.35
C ASP A 137 -2.47 -7.05 28.19
N ASP A 138 -3.44 -7.88 27.76
CA ASP A 138 -3.75 -9.19 28.39
C ASP A 138 -2.57 -10.16 28.34
N PHE A 139 -1.74 -10.08 27.29
CA PHE A 139 -0.50 -10.85 27.17
C PHE A 139 0.60 -10.35 28.13
N GLU A 140 0.48 -9.14 28.66
CA GLU A 140 1.49 -8.49 29.51
C GLU A 140 1.21 -8.68 31.02
N LEU A 141 0.03 -9.20 31.40
CA LEU A 141 -0.39 -9.38 32.80
C LEU A 141 0.55 -10.29 33.61
N ASN A 142 0.94 -11.44 33.05
CA ASN A 142 1.85 -12.38 33.70
C ASN A 142 2.63 -13.20 32.68
N GLN A 143 3.95 -13.00 32.62
CA GLN A 143 4.85 -13.69 31.68
C GLN A 143 4.95 -15.20 31.92
N LYS A 144 4.46 -15.74 33.05
CA LYS A 144 4.37 -17.19 33.27
C LYS A 144 3.13 -17.83 32.64
N ASN A 145 2.16 -17.03 32.18
CA ASN A 145 1.01 -17.54 31.46
C ASN A 145 1.44 -18.12 30.12
N LYS A 146 0.69 -19.11 29.64
CA LYS A 146 0.90 -19.66 28.31
C LYS A 146 0.25 -18.76 27.27
N PHE A 147 0.90 -18.61 26.12
CA PHE A 147 0.40 -17.76 25.05
C PHE A 147 -1.01 -18.14 24.57
N ASP A 148 -1.31 -19.43 24.51
CA ASP A 148 -2.61 -20.00 24.09
C ASP A 148 -3.73 -19.83 25.14
N SER A 149 -3.42 -19.29 26.33
CA SER A 149 -4.40 -19.10 27.40
C SER A 149 -5.08 -17.73 27.38
N VAL A 150 -4.64 -16.81 26.51
CA VAL A 150 -5.25 -15.49 26.37
C VAL A 150 -6.52 -15.61 25.53
N ASN A 151 -7.65 -15.20 26.10
CA ASN A 151 -8.94 -15.28 25.44
C ASN A 151 -9.08 -14.18 24.39
N VAL A 152 -9.71 -14.53 23.26
CA VAL A 152 -10.11 -13.59 22.21
C VAL A 152 -11.62 -13.58 22.16
N ALA A 153 -12.23 -12.40 22.30
CA ALA A 153 -13.67 -12.27 22.21
C ALA A 153 -14.10 -12.42 20.74
N TYR A 154 -15.12 -13.24 20.48
CA TYR A 154 -15.67 -13.49 19.15
C TYR A 154 -17.16 -13.15 19.11
N ARG A 155 -17.60 -12.53 18.01
CA ARG A 155 -19.02 -12.36 17.69
C ARG A 155 -19.25 -12.33 16.18
N GLU A 156 -20.49 -12.50 15.79
CA GLU A 156 -20.95 -12.30 14.42
C GLU A 156 -21.79 -11.02 14.32
N ALA A 157 -21.74 -10.39 13.15
CA ALA A 157 -22.56 -9.24 12.80
C ALA A 157 -23.14 -9.42 11.39
N ASN A 158 -24.25 -8.72 11.10
CA ASN A 158 -24.84 -8.75 9.76
C ASN A 158 -24.00 -7.95 8.75
N ASP A 159 -23.51 -6.80 9.19
CA ASP A 159 -22.83 -5.81 8.36
C ASP A 159 -21.54 -5.33 9.03
N PHE A 160 -20.65 -4.77 8.22
CA PHE A 160 -19.43 -4.13 8.71
C PHE A 160 -19.77 -2.83 9.45
N ASP A 161 -19.17 -2.64 10.61
CA ASP A 161 -19.17 -1.38 11.35
C ASP A 161 -18.01 -0.51 10.85
N CYS A 162 -18.29 0.29 9.82
CA CYS A 162 -17.31 1.22 9.23
C CYS A 162 -17.45 2.60 9.92
N PRO A 163 -16.34 3.28 10.26
CA PRO A 163 -16.39 4.65 10.76
C PRO A 163 -17.17 5.56 9.80
N ASP A 164 -17.95 6.50 10.33
CA ASP A 164 -18.75 7.41 9.50
C ASP A 164 -17.87 8.23 8.54
N GLU A 165 -16.69 8.63 9.00
CA GLU A 165 -15.70 9.41 8.27
C GLU A 165 -14.96 8.63 7.18
N SER A 166 -15.06 7.29 7.19
CA SER A 166 -14.45 6.43 6.18
C SER A 166 -15.13 6.64 4.81
N ARG A 167 -14.31 6.82 3.78
CA ARG A 167 -14.73 6.89 2.37
C ARG A 167 -14.97 5.51 1.78
N LEU A 168 -14.28 4.49 2.29
CA LEU A 168 -14.41 3.10 1.86
C LEU A 168 -15.42 2.37 2.74
N LYS A 169 -16.66 2.26 2.26
CA LYS A 169 -17.70 1.45 2.92
C LYS A 169 -17.59 0.00 2.46
N VAL A 170 -16.98 -0.85 3.28
CA VAL A 170 -16.85 -2.31 3.02
C VAL A 170 -18.24 -2.94 3.12
N LYS A 171 -18.60 -3.81 2.16
CA LYS A 171 -19.94 -4.41 2.08
C LYS A 171 -19.91 -5.93 1.97
N ASN A 172 -19.44 -6.43 0.83
CA ASN A 172 -19.58 -7.85 0.48
C ASN A 172 -18.44 -8.71 1.05
N SER A 173 -17.20 -8.26 0.84
CA SER A 173 -16.00 -8.90 1.35
C SER A 173 -14.96 -7.84 1.73
N GLY A 174 -14.07 -8.21 2.65
CA GLY A 174 -12.98 -7.34 3.07
C GLY A 174 -12.60 -7.54 4.52
N THR A 175 -11.71 -6.69 4.99
CA THR A 175 -11.24 -6.67 6.37
C THR A 175 -11.16 -5.24 6.89
N ILE A 176 -11.62 -5.03 8.13
CA ILE A 176 -11.46 -3.79 8.88
C ILE A 176 -10.67 -4.10 10.15
N LEU A 177 -9.53 -3.44 10.30
CA LEU A 177 -8.70 -3.45 11.50
C LEU A 177 -8.92 -2.13 12.23
N VAL A 178 -9.50 -2.18 13.42
CA VAL A 178 -9.67 -1.02 14.30
C VAL A 178 -8.66 -1.13 15.44
N LEU A 179 -7.62 -0.33 15.37
CA LEU A 179 -6.58 -0.23 16.39
C LEU A 179 -6.99 0.88 17.36
N LYS A 180 -7.28 0.52 18.62
CA LYS A 180 -7.75 1.46 19.64
C LYS A 180 -6.70 1.67 20.73
N HIS A 181 -6.85 2.78 21.46
CA HIS A 181 -5.95 3.18 22.53
C HIS A 181 -4.52 3.18 22.03
N LEU A 182 -4.21 4.14 21.16
CA LEU A 182 -2.94 4.20 20.47
C LEU A 182 -1.81 4.26 21.50
N ARG A 183 -0.72 3.53 21.21
CA ARG A 183 0.45 3.48 22.11
C ARG A 183 1.04 4.87 22.33
N ASP A 184 0.93 5.73 21.33
CA ASP A 184 1.29 7.15 21.38
C ASP A 184 0.20 7.98 20.66
N LYS A 185 -0.78 8.44 21.45
CA LYS A 185 -1.98 9.16 21.01
C LYS A 185 -1.65 10.44 20.24
N ASP A 186 -0.66 11.19 20.69
CA ASP A 186 -0.31 12.50 20.10
C ASP A 186 0.69 12.39 18.94
N SER A 187 1.13 11.17 18.59
CA SER A 187 2.17 11.00 17.59
C SER A 187 1.76 11.36 16.17
N TRP A 188 0.48 11.23 15.82
CA TRP A 188 -0.03 11.39 14.44
C TRP A 188 -0.30 12.85 14.06
N SER A 189 0.71 13.70 14.28
CA SER A 189 0.73 15.07 13.77
C SER A 189 0.61 15.13 12.23
N ARG A 190 0.16 16.26 11.70
CA ARG A 190 0.15 16.55 10.25
C ARG A 190 1.48 16.19 9.58
N TYR A 191 2.60 16.58 10.20
CA TYR A 191 3.93 16.29 9.69
C TYR A 191 4.16 14.77 9.54
N LYS A 192 3.80 13.98 10.56
CA LYS A 192 3.92 12.51 10.51
C LYS A 192 2.99 11.90 9.44
N LEU A 193 1.75 12.39 9.33
CA LEU A 193 0.80 11.95 8.30
C LEU A 193 1.29 12.24 6.88
N MET A 194 1.86 13.42 6.64
CA MET A 194 2.46 13.77 5.35
C MET A 194 3.69 12.90 5.02
N ARG A 195 4.52 12.60 6.02
CA ARG A 195 5.64 11.66 5.87
C ARG A 195 5.15 10.25 5.54
N LEU A 196 4.10 9.77 6.21
CA LEU A 196 3.46 8.50 5.89
C LEU A 196 2.93 8.49 4.45
N LYS A 197 2.17 9.52 4.04
CA LYS A 197 1.65 9.67 2.67
C LYS A 197 2.77 9.62 1.63
N SER A 198 3.86 10.33 1.90
CA SER A 198 5.06 10.33 1.06
C SER A 198 5.76 8.97 1.01
N ALA A 199 5.79 8.24 2.13
CA ALA A 199 6.38 6.91 2.21
C ALA A 199 5.54 5.87 1.45
N LEU A 200 4.22 5.94 1.58
CA LEU A 200 3.27 5.08 0.86
C LEU A 200 3.28 5.36 -0.65
N ALA A 201 3.42 6.63 -1.06
CA ALA A 201 3.46 6.99 -2.47
C ALA A 201 4.65 6.37 -3.23
N LYS A 202 5.79 6.15 -2.55
CA LYS A 202 6.95 5.45 -3.15
C LYS A 202 6.64 4.02 -3.58
N LEU A 203 5.57 3.43 -3.06
CA LEU A 203 5.15 2.07 -3.40
C LEU A 203 4.26 1.99 -4.63
N ILE A 204 3.64 3.10 -4.98
CA ILE A 204 2.81 3.20 -6.16
C ILE A 204 3.77 3.32 -7.34
N ASP A 205 3.67 2.37 -8.28
CA ASP A 205 4.43 2.42 -9.52
C ASP A 205 4.23 3.79 -10.18
N PRO A 206 5.31 4.59 -10.33
CA PRO A 206 5.21 5.91 -10.92
C PRO A 206 4.89 5.88 -12.42
N PHE A 207 4.98 4.73 -13.09
CA PHE A 207 4.75 4.57 -14.54
C PHE A 207 3.33 4.16 -14.90
N GLY A 208 2.44 3.96 -13.92
CA GLY A 208 1.02 3.77 -14.17
C GLY A 208 0.67 2.51 -14.96
N MET A 209 1.54 1.50 -15.02
CA MET A 209 1.18 0.20 -15.57
C MET A 209 0.27 -0.51 -14.56
N LYS A 210 -1.04 -0.25 -14.67
CA LYS A 210 -2.14 -0.81 -13.86
C LYS A 210 -1.78 -1.05 -12.39
N ASN A 211 -1.88 0.01 -11.58
CA ASN A 211 -2.14 -0.21 -10.16
C ASN A 211 -3.66 -0.27 -9.99
N ASP A 212 -4.22 -1.48 -10.00
CA ASP A 212 -5.61 -1.73 -9.60
C ASP A 212 -5.78 -1.62 -8.06
N PHE A 213 -4.74 -1.17 -7.33
CA PHE A 213 -4.72 -1.03 -5.88
C PHE A 213 -4.53 0.43 -5.43
N ASP A 214 -5.58 0.99 -4.85
CA ASP A 214 -5.65 2.35 -4.36
C ASP A 214 -5.44 2.41 -2.85
N VAL A 215 -4.53 3.29 -2.42
CA VAL A 215 -4.32 3.62 -1.00
C VAL A 215 -4.91 5.00 -0.72
N ILE A 216 -5.79 5.09 0.26
CA ILE A 216 -6.49 6.32 0.65
C ILE A 216 -6.14 6.65 2.10
N ILE A 217 -5.86 7.92 2.39
CA ILE A 217 -5.71 8.42 3.76
C ILE A 217 -6.90 9.32 4.08
N SER A 218 -7.54 9.08 5.23
CA SER A 218 -8.60 9.93 5.78
C SER A 218 -8.21 10.37 7.18
N ALA A 219 -8.16 11.68 7.41
CA ALA A 219 -7.82 12.30 8.68
C ALA A 219 -8.78 13.50 8.87
N PRO A 220 -9.94 13.28 9.51
CA PRO A 220 -10.98 14.30 9.66
C PRO A 220 -10.47 15.61 10.29
N ASN A 221 -9.59 15.48 11.29
CA ASN A 221 -8.97 16.61 12.00
C ASN A 221 -8.10 17.51 11.09
N GLU A 222 -7.65 17.00 9.93
CA GLU A 222 -6.81 17.74 8.98
C GLU A 222 -7.62 18.34 7.82
N LEU A 223 -8.94 18.11 7.73
CA LEU A 223 -9.77 18.59 6.62
C LEU A 223 -9.76 20.12 6.46
N ASN A 224 -9.77 20.87 7.56
CA ASN A 224 -9.77 22.34 7.51
C ASN A 224 -8.44 22.87 6.97
N LYS A 225 -7.30 22.39 7.50
CA LYS A 225 -5.97 22.76 7.00
C LYS A 225 -5.75 22.33 5.55
N ASP A 226 -6.26 21.16 5.17
CA ASP A 226 -6.20 20.70 3.78
C ASP A 226 -6.96 21.65 2.83
N LYS A 227 -8.14 22.16 3.23
CA LYS A 227 -8.89 23.16 2.45
C LYS A 227 -8.13 24.48 2.34
N GLU A 228 -7.55 24.97 3.44
CA GLU A 228 -6.73 26.19 3.45
C GLU A 228 -5.55 26.06 2.50
N ASN A 229 -4.80 24.95 2.58
CA ASN A 229 -3.66 24.69 1.72
C ASN A 229 -4.05 24.56 0.25
N LEU A 230 -5.16 23.88 -0.07
CA LEU A 230 -5.67 23.81 -1.44
C LEU A 230 -6.03 25.19 -2.01
N SER A 231 -6.59 26.08 -1.18
CA SER A 231 -6.90 27.45 -1.59
C SER A 231 -5.63 28.29 -1.85
N ASN A 232 -4.55 28.03 -1.10
CA ASN A 232 -3.26 28.70 -1.22
C ASN A 232 -2.38 28.18 -2.37
N VAL A 233 -2.52 26.90 -2.77
CA VAL A 233 -1.81 26.32 -3.92
C VAL A 233 -2.13 27.08 -5.23
N SER A 234 -3.34 27.62 -5.35
CA SER A 234 -3.75 28.49 -6.47
C SER A 234 -3.00 29.83 -6.53
N LYS A 235 -2.28 30.23 -5.46
CA LYS A 235 -1.54 31.50 -5.34
C LYS A 235 -0.01 31.34 -5.43
N GLY A 236 0.49 30.23 -5.97
CA GLY A 236 1.84 30.19 -6.55
C GLY A 236 3.01 29.80 -5.64
N SER A 237 2.77 29.32 -4.42
CA SER A 237 3.83 28.80 -3.54
C SER A 237 3.63 27.31 -3.26
N VAL A 238 3.94 26.47 -4.25
CA VAL A 238 4.15 25.04 -4.02
C VAL A 238 5.58 24.87 -3.52
N ASP A 239 5.72 24.37 -2.29
CA ASP A 239 7.00 24.02 -1.69
C ASP A 239 7.85 23.21 -2.67
N SER A 240 9.01 23.78 -3.02
CA SER A 240 9.87 23.31 -4.10
C SER A 240 10.56 21.97 -3.79
N ASP A 241 10.52 21.54 -2.53
CA ASP A 241 11.31 20.42 -2.00
C ASP A 241 10.54 19.10 -1.82
N SER A 242 9.20 19.12 -1.86
CA SER A 242 8.39 17.90 -1.77
C SER A 242 7.73 17.60 -3.12
N PRO A 243 7.84 16.39 -3.68
CA PRO A 243 7.12 16.06 -4.90
C PRO A 243 5.61 15.90 -4.69
N TYR A 244 5.12 16.01 -3.45
CA TYR A 244 3.73 15.82 -3.07
C TYR A 244 2.98 17.15 -2.91
N ILE A 245 1.66 17.09 -2.85
CA ILE A 245 0.79 18.22 -2.48
C ILE A 245 0.72 18.24 -0.95
N ASP A 246 0.76 19.42 -0.33
CA ASP A 246 0.57 19.60 1.12
C ASP A 246 -0.90 19.44 1.51
N VAL A 247 -1.40 18.22 1.29
CA VAL A 247 -2.74 17.76 1.62
C VAL A 247 -2.61 16.35 2.18
N VAL A 248 -3.13 16.13 3.39
CA VAL A 248 -3.10 14.82 4.05
C VAL A 248 -4.13 13.89 3.44
N ASN A 249 -5.38 14.34 3.35
CA ASN A 249 -6.52 13.52 2.95
C ASN A 249 -6.48 13.11 1.46
N GLY A 250 -7.13 11.99 1.15
CA GLY A 250 -7.38 11.51 -0.21
C GLY A 250 -6.40 10.43 -0.69
N LYS A 251 -6.53 10.10 -1.99
CA LYS A 251 -5.76 9.05 -2.66
C LYS A 251 -4.27 9.38 -2.63
N VAL A 252 -3.46 8.43 -2.16
CA VAL A 252 -2.01 8.48 -2.26
C VAL A 252 -1.64 8.35 -3.74
N ARG A 253 -0.82 9.26 -4.24
CA ARG A 253 -0.36 9.26 -5.64
C ARG A 253 1.13 9.52 -5.69
N ASN A 254 1.80 8.85 -6.61
CA ASN A 254 3.18 9.13 -6.93
C ASN A 254 3.23 10.26 -7.97
N LEU A 255 3.35 11.50 -7.50
CA LEU A 255 3.35 12.70 -8.36
C LEU A 255 4.76 13.08 -8.85
N VAL A 256 5.74 12.17 -8.71
CA VAL A 256 7.14 12.46 -9.07
C VAL A 256 7.25 12.81 -10.55
N PHE A 257 6.60 12.07 -11.44
CA PHE A 257 6.59 12.42 -12.87
C PHE A 257 5.70 13.59 -13.21
N ASP A 258 4.59 13.83 -12.51
CA ASP A 258 3.79 15.04 -12.76
C ASP A 258 4.63 16.30 -12.53
N LYS A 259 5.49 16.31 -11.51
CA LYS A 259 6.39 17.45 -11.24
C LYS A 259 7.65 17.47 -12.12
N ILE A 260 8.18 16.30 -12.51
CA ILE A 260 9.33 16.25 -13.43
C ILE A 260 8.90 16.57 -14.88
N SER A 261 7.72 16.13 -15.31
CA SER A 261 7.20 16.29 -16.68
C SER A 261 7.02 17.76 -17.08
N GLY A 262 6.59 18.62 -16.14
CA GLY A 262 6.55 20.06 -16.36
C GLY A 262 7.93 20.71 -16.57
N LYS A 263 9.03 20.00 -16.27
CA LYS A 263 10.41 20.52 -16.36
C LYS A 263 11.31 19.72 -17.29
N THR A 264 10.76 18.71 -17.98
CA THR A 264 11.53 17.80 -18.84
C THR A 264 10.87 17.65 -20.19
N THR A 265 11.67 17.24 -21.17
CA THR A 265 11.17 16.86 -22.48
C THR A 265 10.65 15.42 -22.42
N ARG A 266 9.47 15.17 -22.95
CA ARG A 266 8.89 13.83 -23.06
C ARG A 266 8.39 13.52 -24.47
N ILE A 267 8.55 12.28 -24.87
CA ILE A 267 7.97 11.72 -26.09
C ILE A 267 6.89 10.74 -25.68
N LYS A 268 5.67 10.94 -26.14
CA LYS A 268 4.55 10.02 -25.96
C LYS A 268 4.23 9.36 -27.29
N VAL A 269 4.17 8.04 -27.32
CA VAL A 269 3.83 7.24 -28.50
C VAL A 269 2.63 6.36 -28.16
N ASN A 270 1.55 6.45 -28.91
CA ASN A 270 0.39 5.56 -28.77
C ASN A 270 -0.01 4.98 -30.12
N ILE A 271 -0.58 3.78 -30.10
CA ILE A 271 -1.29 3.23 -31.26
C ILE A 271 -2.74 3.72 -31.21
N SER A 272 -3.28 4.15 -32.35
CA SER A 272 -4.67 4.60 -32.45
C SER A 272 -5.65 3.46 -32.12
N LYS A 273 -6.85 3.80 -31.63
CA LYS A 273 -7.85 2.79 -31.21
C LYS A 273 -8.25 1.80 -32.32
N ASP A 274 -8.16 2.23 -33.57
CA ASP A 274 -8.42 1.40 -34.76
C ASP A 274 -7.20 0.58 -35.20
N GLY A 275 -6.06 0.71 -34.49
CA GLY A 275 -4.82 -0.02 -34.75
C GLY A 275 -4.04 0.47 -35.98
N ASN A 276 -4.56 1.45 -36.72
CA ASN A 276 -4.06 1.81 -38.05
C ASN A 276 -2.92 2.83 -38.03
N TYR A 277 -2.73 3.56 -36.93
CA TYR A 277 -1.77 4.66 -36.85
C TYR A 277 -0.96 4.62 -35.57
N ILE A 278 0.26 5.14 -35.66
CA ILE A 278 1.11 5.47 -34.53
C ILE A 278 1.08 6.99 -34.38
N GLU A 279 0.69 7.46 -33.20
CA GLU A 279 0.70 8.88 -32.84
C GLU A 279 1.86 9.17 -31.90
N THR A 280 2.81 9.98 -32.36
CA THR A 280 3.96 10.43 -31.58
C THR A 280 3.80 11.91 -31.24
N THR A 281 3.95 12.25 -29.96
CA THR A 281 3.82 13.60 -29.43
C THR A 281 5.08 13.96 -28.67
N LEU A 282 5.80 15.00 -29.10
CA LEU A 282 6.93 15.58 -28.37
C LEU A 282 6.44 16.78 -27.57
N ILE A 283 6.68 16.75 -26.26
CA ILE A 283 6.30 17.82 -25.33
C ILE A 283 7.57 18.27 -24.62
N ASP A 284 7.88 19.56 -24.64
CA ASP A 284 8.99 20.14 -23.87
C ASP A 284 8.43 21.06 -22.79
N ARG A 285 8.68 20.70 -21.51
CA ARG A 285 8.28 21.51 -20.35
C ARG A 285 6.80 21.91 -20.34
N GLY A 286 5.94 21.00 -20.79
CA GLY A 286 4.49 21.20 -20.88
C GLY A 286 3.99 21.78 -22.20
N GLU A 287 4.88 22.32 -23.05
CA GLU A 287 4.52 22.83 -24.36
C GLU A 287 4.61 21.73 -25.42
N LEU A 288 3.57 21.61 -26.25
CA LEU A 288 3.58 20.72 -27.39
C LEU A 288 4.57 21.25 -28.43
N VAL A 289 5.66 20.51 -28.68
CA VAL A 289 6.64 20.88 -29.71
C VAL A 289 6.15 20.41 -31.08
N TYR A 290 5.77 19.14 -31.19
CA TYR A 290 5.13 18.62 -32.39
C TYR A 290 4.34 17.34 -32.13
N LYS A 291 3.40 17.05 -33.03
CA LYS A 291 2.65 15.80 -33.09
C LYS A 291 2.73 15.23 -34.50
N ILE A 292 3.13 13.96 -34.62
CA ILE A 292 3.22 13.22 -35.88
C ILE A 292 2.26 12.02 -35.81
N ARG A 293 1.66 11.70 -36.95
CA ARG A 293 0.82 10.51 -37.15
C ARG A 293 1.34 9.73 -38.35
N GLU A 294 1.72 8.48 -38.12
CA GLU A 294 2.26 7.58 -39.15
C GLU A 294 1.39 6.34 -39.28
N LYS A 295 1.41 5.69 -40.45
CA LYS A 295 0.71 4.42 -40.63
C LYS A 295 1.37 3.35 -39.77
N ASN A 296 0.58 2.61 -39.00
CA ASN A 296 1.07 1.50 -38.22
C ASN A 296 1.39 0.31 -39.14
N ASN A 297 2.67 0.03 -39.32
CA ASN A 297 3.15 -1.15 -40.06
C ASN A 297 3.31 -2.39 -39.17
N TYR A 298 3.04 -2.27 -37.86
CA TYR A 298 3.17 -3.34 -36.88
C TYR A 298 1.81 -3.99 -36.59
N ASN A 299 1.36 -4.82 -37.53
CA ASN A 299 0.03 -5.44 -37.48
C ASN A 299 -0.19 -6.32 -36.24
N LEU A 300 0.88 -6.87 -35.64
CA LEU A 300 0.81 -7.66 -34.41
C LEU A 300 0.46 -6.82 -33.17
N LEU A 301 0.73 -5.51 -33.21
CA LEU A 301 0.42 -4.57 -32.12
C LEU A 301 -0.95 -3.90 -32.29
N SER A 302 -1.64 -4.12 -33.42
CA SER A 302 -2.94 -3.48 -33.73
C SER A 302 -4.06 -3.81 -32.74
N LYS A 303 -3.95 -4.94 -32.02
CA LYS A 303 -4.92 -5.38 -31.00
C LYS A 303 -4.44 -5.10 -29.57
N ALA A 304 -3.28 -4.49 -29.39
CA ALA A 304 -2.71 -4.18 -28.08
C ALA A 304 -2.89 -2.68 -27.77
N ASP A 305 -3.24 -2.36 -26.52
CA ASP A 305 -3.23 -0.99 -26.04
C ASP A 305 -1.78 -0.59 -25.71
N VAL A 306 -1.09 -0.01 -26.71
CA VAL A 306 0.31 0.37 -26.59
C VAL A 306 0.40 1.87 -26.31
N ASN A 307 0.91 2.19 -25.12
CA ASN A 307 1.28 3.54 -24.70
C ASN A 307 2.72 3.52 -24.18
N ILE A 308 3.59 4.30 -24.82
CA ILE A 308 5.01 4.43 -24.47
C ILE A 308 5.29 5.90 -24.15
N GLU A 309 5.81 6.17 -22.96
CA GLU A 309 6.28 7.50 -22.56
C GLU A 309 7.78 7.46 -22.27
N ILE A 310 8.56 8.28 -23.00
CA ILE A 310 10.01 8.41 -22.85
C ILE A 310 10.29 9.79 -22.26
N TYR A 311 10.99 9.83 -21.12
CA TYR A 311 11.35 11.08 -20.44
C TYR A 311 12.84 11.36 -20.57
N TYR A 312 13.20 12.52 -21.11
CA TYR A 312 14.56 13.02 -21.05
C TYR A 312 14.79 13.74 -19.71
N MET A 313 15.51 13.09 -18.81
CA MET A 313 15.87 13.67 -17.50
C MET A 313 17.28 14.26 -17.53
N ASN A 314 17.38 15.57 -17.31
CA ASN A 314 18.66 16.22 -17.02
C ASN A 314 19.18 15.82 -15.62
N THR A 315 20.40 16.22 -15.27
CA THR A 315 21.04 15.87 -13.97
C THR A 315 20.19 16.27 -12.77
N ALA A 316 19.59 17.46 -12.79
CA ALA A 316 18.71 17.93 -11.72
C ALA A 316 17.44 17.08 -11.59
N ALA A 317 16.81 16.71 -12.70
CA ALA A 317 15.64 15.82 -12.74
C ALA A 317 15.99 14.41 -12.23
N LYS A 318 17.15 13.87 -12.61
CA LYS A 318 17.65 12.57 -12.09
C LYS A 318 17.88 12.61 -10.58
N HIS A 319 18.47 13.68 -10.07
CA HIS A 319 18.69 13.87 -8.64
C HIS A 319 17.36 13.99 -7.88
N ASN A 320 16.42 14.80 -8.38
CA ASN A 320 15.10 14.96 -7.80
C ASN A 320 14.30 13.66 -7.80
N PHE A 321 14.34 12.89 -8.90
CA PHE A 321 13.76 11.55 -8.96
C PHE A 321 14.35 10.64 -7.88
N THR A 322 15.68 10.61 -7.76
CA THR A 322 16.38 9.74 -6.81
C THR A 322 16.05 10.12 -5.36
N ARG A 323 16.02 11.43 -5.04
CA ARG A 323 15.60 11.94 -3.72
C ARG A 323 14.16 11.57 -3.40
N ALA A 324 13.26 11.69 -4.39
CA ALA A 324 11.85 11.40 -4.22
C ALA A 324 11.55 9.90 -4.07
N MET A 325 12.14 9.06 -4.92
CA MET A 325 11.86 7.62 -5.00
C MET A 325 12.75 6.77 -4.10
N GLY A 326 13.94 7.26 -3.74
CA GLY A 326 14.96 6.49 -3.03
C GLY A 326 15.68 5.45 -3.90
N ILE A 327 15.45 5.48 -5.22
CA ILE A 327 16.10 4.63 -6.22
C ILE A 327 16.54 5.48 -7.42
N PRO A 328 17.65 5.13 -8.11
CA PRO A 328 18.07 5.81 -9.33
C PRO A 328 17.01 5.72 -10.43
N SER A 329 16.94 6.73 -11.30
CA SER A 329 15.98 6.74 -12.41
C SER A 329 16.15 5.60 -13.42
N ALA A 330 17.38 5.09 -13.57
CA ALA A 330 17.65 3.92 -14.42
C ALA A 330 17.06 2.62 -13.83
N GLU A 331 17.02 2.46 -12.50
CA GLU A 331 16.45 1.29 -11.83
C GLU A 331 14.92 1.36 -11.71
N GLY A 332 14.35 2.57 -11.76
CA GLY A 332 12.91 2.77 -11.74
C GLY A 332 12.24 2.45 -13.08
N SER A 333 12.95 2.57 -14.21
CA SER A 333 12.35 2.39 -15.54
C SER A 333 11.83 0.97 -15.76
N PRO A 334 10.62 0.82 -16.34
CA PRO A 334 10.00 -0.48 -16.56
C PRO A 334 10.72 -1.42 -17.55
N HIS A 335 11.79 -0.95 -18.21
CA HIS A 335 12.61 -1.76 -19.10
C HIS A 335 13.77 -2.50 -18.42
N ASN A 336 14.02 -2.29 -17.13
CA ASN A 336 15.04 -3.01 -16.36
C ASN A 336 14.47 -4.18 -15.53
N PHE A 337 13.23 -4.59 -15.79
CA PHE A 337 12.72 -5.87 -15.30
C PHE A 337 13.37 -7.02 -16.08
N PRO A 338 13.72 -8.14 -15.42
CA PRO A 338 14.43 -9.23 -16.07
C PRO A 338 13.64 -9.69 -17.29
N LYS A 339 14.32 -9.67 -18.44
CA LYS A 339 13.84 -10.20 -19.71
C LYS A 339 13.14 -11.53 -19.45
N ALA A 340 11.87 -11.64 -19.82
CA ALA A 340 11.28 -12.94 -20.10
C ALA A 340 12.23 -13.63 -21.08
N GLN A 341 12.94 -14.67 -20.61
CA GLN A 341 13.65 -15.58 -21.49
C GLN A 341 12.59 -16.16 -22.44
N PRO A 342 12.72 -16.00 -23.76
CA PRO A 342 11.90 -16.78 -24.65
C PRO A 342 12.34 -18.23 -24.52
N CYS A 343 11.49 -19.06 -23.91
CA CYS A 343 11.53 -20.50 -24.08
C CYS A 343 11.25 -20.79 -25.56
N LEU A 344 12.30 -20.74 -26.37
CA LEU A 344 12.34 -21.37 -27.69
C LEU A 344 12.53 -22.86 -27.45
N ASN A 345 11.41 -23.58 -27.30
CA ASN A 345 11.37 -25.00 -27.64
C ASN A 345 11.64 -25.11 -29.15
N ARG A 346 12.84 -25.57 -29.50
CA ARG A 346 13.09 -26.17 -30.80
C ARG A 346 12.49 -27.58 -30.77
N PHE A 347 11.73 -27.90 -31.81
CA PHE A 347 11.46 -29.26 -32.26
C PHE A 347 12.76 -30.02 -32.52
#